data_AF-A0A176FWK1-F1
#
_entry.id   AF-A0A176FWK1-F1
#
_cell.length_a   1.000
_cell.length_b   1.000
_cell.length_c   1.000
_cell.angle_alpha   90.00
_cell.angle_beta   90.00
_cell.angle_gamma   90.00
#
_symmetry.space_group_name_H-M   'P 1'
#
loop_
_entity.id
_entity.type
_entity.pdbx_description
1 polymer ?
#
loop_
_entity_poly.entity_id
_entity_poly.type
_entity_poly.pdbx_seq_one_letter_code
_entity_poly.pdbx_strand_id
1 'polypeptide(L)' 'MLYLQGFASNLTSAAQRLMPLGQTDAQRTLSRLAPICQRLVAETANAGSSDLCSNIFLSDIAAMTHETLQPRLFQS' A
#
# COMPACT_ATOMS: atom_id res chain seq x y z
N MET A 1 -9.14 0.02 -11.19
CA MET A 1 -8.92 1.38 -10.62
C MET A 1 -9.50 1.55 -9.22
N LEU A 2 -10.81 1.35 -9.01
CA LEU A 2 -11.47 1.60 -7.71
C LEU A 2 -10.82 0.82 -6.55
N TYR A 3 -10.51 -0.46 -6.74
CA TYR A 3 -9.85 -1.29 -5.74
C TYR A 3 -8.46 -0.73 -5.31
N LEU A 4 -7.58 -0.46 -6.28
CA LEU A 4 -6.24 0.08 -6.03
C LEU A 4 -6.29 1.46 -5.32
N GLN A 5 -7.23 2.31 -5.72
CA GLN A 5 -7.44 3.61 -5.06
C GLN A 5 -7.90 3.43 -3.60
N GLY A 6 -8.80 2.48 -3.34
CA GLY A 6 -9.22 2.14 -1.98
C GLY A 6 -8.07 1.58 -1.12
N PHE A 7 -7.25 0.71 -1.71
CA PHE A 7 -6.06 0.17 -1.05
C PHE A 7 -5.04 1.27 -0.69
N ALA A 8 -4.72 2.16 -1.62
CA ALA A 8 -3.84 3.31 -1.36
C ALA A 8 -4.39 4.25 -0.27
N SER A 9 -5.72 4.46 -0.26
CA SER A 9 -6.41 5.23 0.77
C SER A 9 -6.27 4.60 2.16
N ASN A 10 -6.43 3.29 2.26
CA ASN A 10 -6.25 2.56 3.52
C ASN A 10 -4.82 2.65 4.06
N LEU A 11 -3.81 2.48 3.19
CA LEU A 11 -2.39 2.64 3.59
C LEU A 11 -2.08 4.05 4.06
N THR A 12 -2.62 5.07 3.37
CA THR A 12 -2.43 6.48 3.76
C THR A 12 -3.09 6.77 5.11
N SER A 13 -4.28 6.23 5.37
CA SER A 13 -4.96 6.33 6.67
C SER A 13 -4.21 5.63 7.80
N ALA A 14 -3.55 4.50 7.51
CA ALA A 14 -2.66 3.85 8.47
C ALA A 14 -1.44 4.74 8.77
N ALA A 15 -0.82 5.33 7.76
CA ALA A 15 0.30 6.27 7.93
C ALA A 15 -0.09 7.46 8.82
N GLN A 16 -1.26 8.08 8.60
CA GLN A 16 -1.75 9.18 9.45
C GLN A 16 -1.88 8.83 10.94
N ARG A 17 -2.05 7.54 11.28
CA ARG A 17 -2.12 7.07 12.68
C ARG A 17 -0.75 6.75 13.27
N LEU A 18 0.25 6.46 12.43
CA LEU A 18 1.59 6.04 12.85
C LEU A 18 2.61 7.19 12.87
N MET A 19 2.37 8.26 12.11
CA MET A 19 3.27 9.42 11.99
C MET A 19 2.46 10.72 11.93
N PRO A 20 3.07 11.89 12.24
CA PRO A 20 2.40 13.18 12.18
C PRO A 20 2.18 13.63 10.72
N LEU A 21 1.34 12.91 9.98
CA LEU A 21 0.95 13.23 8.61
C LEU A 21 -0.39 13.98 8.62
N GLY A 22 -0.35 15.26 8.24
CA GLY A 22 -1.53 16.10 8.16
C GLY A 22 -2.50 15.69 7.04
N GLN A 23 -3.75 16.14 7.13
CA GLN A 23 -4.79 15.82 6.13
C GLN A 23 -4.39 16.28 4.70
N THR A 24 -3.81 17.47 4.58
CA THR A 24 -3.35 18.01 3.30
C THR A 24 -2.25 17.14 2.68
N ASP A 25 -1.31 16.67 3.49
CA ASP A 25 -0.21 15.82 3.01
C ASP A 25 -0.69 14.42 2.66
N ALA A 26 -1.66 13.88 3.39
CA ALA A 26 -2.34 12.64 3.04
C ALA A 26 -3.06 12.73 1.68
N GLN A 27 -3.84 13.79 1.45
CA GLN A 27 -4.50 14.02 0.16
C GLN A 27 -3.51 14.24 -0.98
N ARG A 28 -2.41 14.96 -0.72
CA ARG A 28 -1.32 15.11 -1.69
C ARG A 28 -0.67 13.77 -2.02
N THR A 29 -0.48 12.90 -1.03
CA THR A 29 0.05 11.55 -1.22
C THR A 29 -0.87 10.72 -2.11
N LEU A 30 -2.18 10.72 -1.84
CA LEU A 30 -3.17 10.01 -2.67
C LEU A 30 -3.23 10.53 -4.10
N SER A 31 -3.18 11.86 -4.28
CA SER A 31 -3.10 12.48 -5.60
C SER A 31 -1.86 12.03 -6.39
N ARG A 32 -0.71 11.89 -5.71
CA ARG A 32 0.53 11.37 -6.33
C ARG A 32 0.49 9.87 -6.62
N LEU A 33 -0.26 9.09 -5.84
CA LEU A 33 -0.43 7.65 -6.05
C LEU A 33 -1.45 7.33 -7.17
N ALA A 34 -2.41 8.21 -7.43
CA ALA A 34 -3.42 8.02 -8.47
C ALA A 34 -2.85 7.69 -9.87
N PRO A 35 -1.85 8.42 -10.43
CA PRO A 35 -1.26 8.06 -11.72
C PRO A 35 -0.50 6.74 -11.68
N ILE A 36 0.08 6.35 -10.53
CA ILE A 36 0.74 5.05 -10.37
C ILE A 36 -0.29 3.93 -10.44
N CYS A 37 -1.44 4.10 -9.76
CA CYS A 37 -2.54 3.13 -9.82
C CYS A 37 -3.06 2.96 -11.25
N GLN A 38 -3.19 4.05 -12.01
CA GLN A 38 -3.60 3.97 -13.42
C GLN A 38 -2.58 3.23 -14.28
N ARG A 39 -1.29 3.53 -14.11
CA ARG A 39 -0.22 2.84 -14.83
C ARG A 39 -0.20 1.35 -14.53
N LEU A 40 -0.30 0.96 -13.26
CA LEU A 40 -0.34 -0.45 -12.87
C LEU A 40 -1.53 -1.18 -13.50
N VAL A 41 -2.72 -0.56 -13.50
CA VAL A 41 -3.90 -1.15 -14.18
C VAL A 41 -3.63 -1.39 -15.66
N ALA A 42 -2.96 -0.48 -16.35
CA ALA A 42 -2.62 -0.63 -17.76
C ALA A 42 -1.55 -1.71 -17.99
N GLU A 43 -0.50 -1.73 -17.17
CA GLU A 43 0.61 -2.70 -17.25
C GLU A 43 0.15 -4.13 -16.96
N THR A 44 -0.80 -4.31 -16.02
CA THR A 44 -1.29 -5.64 -15.64
C THR A 44 -2.58 -6.05 -16.36
N ALA A 45 -3.02 -5.28 -17.38
CA ALA A 45 -4.31 -5.53 -18.04
C ALA A 45 -4.42 -6.92 -18.70
N ASN A 46 -3.28 -7.47 -19.14
CA ASN A 46 -3.19 -8.78 -19.78
C ASN A 46 -2.44 -9.83 -18.93
N ALA A 47 -2.16 -9.52 -17.66
CA ALA A 47 -1.43 -10.44 -16.79
C ALA A 47 -2.28 -11.69 -16.48
N GLY A 48 -1.66 -12.86 -16.62
CA GLY A 48 -2.25 -14.17 -16.36
C GLY A 48 -1.77 -14.78 -15.05
N SER A 49 -2.22 -16.01 -14.78
CA SER A 49 -1.81 -16.75 -13.57
C SER A 49 -0.30 -17.06 -13.52
N SER A 50 0.35 -17.18 -14.67
CA SER A 50 1.80 -17.38 -14.77
C SER A 50 2.63 -16.15 -14.37
N ASP A 51 2.01 -14.96 -14.36
CA ASP A 51 2.68 -13.70 -14.03
C ASP A 51 2.61 -13.38 -12.52
N LEU A 52 1.93 -14.24 -11.73
CA LEU A 52 1.87 -14.11 -10.29
C LEU A 52 3.21 -14.47 -9.67
N CYS A 53 3.82 -13.49 -9.01
CA CYS A 53 5.03 -13.66 -8.22
C CYS A 53 4.80 -13.19 -6.78
N SER A 54 5.60 -13.72 -5.85
CA SER A 54 5.51 -13.42 -4.41
C SER A 54 6.83 -12.88 -3.84
N ASN A 55 7.71 -12.35 -4.68
CA ASN A 55 9.04 -11.92 -4.26
C ASN A 55 9.07 -10.43 -3.89
N ILE A 56 8.64 -10.09 -2.67
CA ILE A 56 8.67 -8.70 -2.16
C ILE A 56 9.49 -8.65 -0.86
N PHE A 57 10.78 -8.94 -0.97
CA PHE A 57 11.69 -9.15 0.17
C PHE A 57 11.57 -8.13 1.30
N LEU A 58 11.54 -6.84 0.97
CA LEU A 58 11.44 -5.79 2.00
C LEU A 58 10.09 -5.79 2.71
N SER A 59 9.00 -6.03 1.97
CA SER A 59 7.66 -6.13 2.56
C SER A 59 7.54 -7.39 3.42
N ASP A 60 8.11 -8.50 2.97
CA ASP A 60 8.09 -9.77 3.70
C ASP A 60 8.84 -9.65 5.04
N ILE A 61 10.04 -9.07 5.01
CA ILE A 61 10.84 -8.82 6.23
C ILE A 61 10.11 -7.85 7.17
N ALA A 62 9.47 -6.80 6.64
CA ALA A 62 8.70 -5.87 7.44
C ALA A 62 7.50 -6.56 8.12
N ALA A 63 6.80 -7.46 7.42
CA ALA A 63 5.70 -8.25 7.98
C ALA A 63 6.20 -9.19 9.09
N MET A 64 7.31 -9.90 8.87
CA MET A 64 7.95 -10.76 9.89
C MET A 64 8.35 -9.95 11.13
N THR A 65 8.87 -8.74 10.93
CA THR A 65 9.20 -7.84 12.05
C THR A 65 7.94 -7.40 12.78
N HIS A 66 6.88 -7.05 12.05
CA HIS A 66 5.61 -6.61 12.61
C HIS A 66 4.89 -7.70 13.43
N GLU A 67 5.07 -8.97 13.08
CA GLU A 67 4.55 -10.11 13.85
C GLU A 67 5.06 -10.11 15.30
N THR A 68 6.33 -9.76 15.50
CA THR A 68 6.99 -9.76 16.82
C THR A 68 7.01 -8.40 17.52
N LEU A 69 6.62 -7.32 16.83
CA LEU A 69 6.58 -5.97 17.38
C LEU A 69 5.54 -5.87 18.51
N GLN A 70 5.88 -5.28 19.65
CA GLN A 70 4.93 -4.99 20.74
C GLN A 70 5.11 -3.56 21.26
N PRO A 71 4.03 -2.79 21.46
CA PRO A 71 2.62 -3.12 21.18
C PRO A 71 2.28 -3.05 19.68
N ARG A 72 1.29 -3.83 19.23
CA ARG A 72 0.76 -3.77 17.85
C ARG A 72 -0.47 -2.89 17.77
N LEU A 73 -0.42 -1.86 16.92
CA LEU A 73 -1.57 -1.00 16.62
C LEU A 73 -2.47 -1.58 15.51
N PHE A 74 -1.93 -2.50 14.70
CA PHE A 74 -2.60 -3.14 13.58
C PHE A 74 -2.49 -4.67 13.69
N GLN A 75 -3.51 -5.39 13.24
CA GLN A 75 -3.56 -6.87 13.30
C GLN A 75 -2.75 -7.56 12.20
N SER A 76 -2.51 -6.87 11.08
CA SER A 76 -1.70 -7.29 9.93
C SER A 76 -0.31 -6.70 10.02
#